data_AF-A0A0V0YI83-F1
#
_entry.id   AF-A0A0V0YI83-F1
#
_cell.length_a   1.000
_cell.length_b   1.000
_cell.length_c   1.000
_cell.angle_alpha   90.00
_cell.angle_beta   90.00
_cell.angle_gamma   90.00
#
_symmetry.space_group_name_H-M   'P 1'
#
loop_
_entity.id
_entity.type
_entity.pdbx_description
1 polymer ?
#
loop_
_entity_poly.entity_id
_entity_poly.type
_entity_poly.pdbx_seq_one_letter_code
_entity_poly.pdbx_strand_id
1 'polypeptide(L)'
;LKLLKYHCMTSAQEVAGKLQSLNISDISTFLLDTFQSWENPLVQLIDLLENISQEFVVNQWKRLHVIIIEKFQDWFQQNCAAISVSNDLLIRAFDVATAFDTANFNIMAKIFQMKSNNSIFVESVRKLARSGRYFDAIGCVNALQMHQYFELEEILIPCMFHVNNNSTNVLQYLRSAPHLINGFFEILDKLLNSFYSMKHYAEGVNAIGYKFSRQNRKSILKSVFYLAKRLEVDTYKYRSLRFAAYSGALKFLCAAHYVSGEMNYDSWKEMVEVVLEKYPESANFLVELLCDSYSDPTEAEKWIKHHKVHLRTSFRCQNGRLLKSQRTFVNATKPSNKPKVGEYLQLPSFIKICFVDNYDTALTVLNEISKANTIGIDSEWRPMLFSNENILIADVVQIATRQQVYLIDYFKFNNDAKHVGLKEFKKKFWEICCDAKIKKIGHSLKMDLIYIFGHKDFSFTKNMHSVDDISKQIYDMCGSHFNEIYDIFAKKNNLLSIKQLSDNFDVETSTSFSETDRKNKLPKLSFTRSLNDHCFVYLGYWLAKSERMSNWQRRPLREMQMQYAALDAYSVVSVYDRLEDFMGVANEYLLNVKNDNQ
;
A
#
# COMPACT_ATOMS: atom_id res chain seq x y z
N LEU A 1 15.08 12.87 59.04
CA LEU A 1 13.93 12.41 59.86
C LEU A 1 12.62 12.72 59.17
N LYS A 2 12.19 11.81 58.27
CA LYS A 2 10.80 11.47 57.94
C LYS A 2 10.86 10.25 57.02
N LEU A 3 11.36 9.15 57.59
CA LEU A 3 11.03 7.81 57.12
C LEU A 3 9.55 7.63 57.45
N LEU A 4 8.68 7.93 56.49
CA LEU A 4 7.33 7.37 56.50
C LEU A 4 7.50 5.87 56.22
N LYS A 5 7.78 5.10 57.29
CA LYS A 5 7.53 3.66 57.30
C LYS A 5 6.04 3.52 57.05
N TYR A 6 5.67 3.23 55.81
CA TYR A 6 4.33 2.77 55.51
C TYR A 6 4.08 1.54 56.39
N HIS A 7 3.09 1.59 57.27
CA HIS A 7 2.59 0.41 57.95
C HIS A 7 2.32 -0.66 56.88
N CYS A 8 2.82 -1.87 57.12
CA CYS A 8 2.61 -3.04 56.26
C CYS A 8 1.09 -3.21 56.10
N MET A 9 0.52 -2.73 54.98
CA MET A 9 -0.90 -2.87 54.71
C MET A 9 -1.13 -4.35 54.39
N THR A 10 -1.92 -5.03 55.22
CA THR A 10 -2.04 -6.48 55.18
C THR A 10 -3.07 -6.98 54.17
N SER A 11 -4.00 -6.12 53.71
CA SER A 11 -5.07 -6.53 52.77
C SER A 11 -4.92 -5.88 51.39
N ALA A 12 -5.15 -6.65 50.32
CA ALA A 12 -5.12 -6.17 48.94
C ALA A 12 -6.13 -5.03 48.68
N GLN A 13 -7.26 -5.03 49.41
CA GLN A 13 -8.29 -3.99 49.36
C GLN A 13 -7.79 -2.64 49.89
N GLU A 14 -7.03 -2.65 50.98
CA GLU A 14 -6.42 -1.44 51.54
C GLU A 14 -5.39 -0.82 50.58
N VAL A 15 -4.57 -1.66 49.95
CA VAL A 15 -3.58 -1.23 48.96
C VAL A 15 -4.29 -0.66 47.71
N ALA A 16 -5.33 -1.34 47.22
CA ALA A 16 -6.12 -0.87 46.08
C ALA A 16 -6.83 0.47 46.36
N GLY A 17 -7.46 0.61 47.53
CA GLY A 17 -8.13 1.85 47.94
C GLY A 17 -7.15 3.01 48.10
N LYS A 18 -5.95 2.75 48.62
CA LYS A 18 -4.90 3.77 48.74
C LYS A 18 -4.36 4.19 47.38
N LEU A 19 -4.10 3.25 46.47
CA LEU A 19 -3.65 3.53 45.10
C LEU A 19 -4.63 4.43 44.33
N GLN A 20 -5.93 4.28 44.57
CA GLN A 20 -6.96 5.11 43.96
C GLN A 20 -6.99 6.55 44.52
N SER A 21 -6.44 6.77 45.71
CA SER A 21 -6.41 8.09 46.39
C SER A 21 -5.09 8.85 46.23
N LEU A 22 -4.05 8.23 45.69
CA LEU A 22 -2.70 8.81 45.58
C LEU A 22 -2.57 9.77 44.38
N ASN A 23 -1.72 10.77 44.55
CA ASN A 23 -1.25 11.59 43.43
C ASN A 23 -0.39 10.75 42.49
N ILE A 24 -0.45 11.06 41.19
CA ILE A 24 0.21 10.31 40.12
C ILE A 24 1.73 10.20 40.31
N SER A 25 2.36 11.26 40.82
CA SER A 25 3.80 11.30 41.12
C SER A 25 4.22 10.26 42.15
N ASP A 26 3.30 9.88 43.04
CA ASP A 26 3.60 9.09 44.24
C ASP A 26 3.29 7.60 44.03
N ILE A 27 2.50 7.27 43.00
CA ILE A 27 2.08 5.89 42.68
C ILE A 27 3.31 5.00 42.44
N SER A 28 4.31 5.47 41.69
CA SER A 28 5.47 4.63 41.34
C SER A 28 6.31 4.25 42.55
N THR A 29 6.57 5.21 43.45
CA THR A 29 7.32 4.97 44.68
C THR A 29 6.54 4.08 45.63
N PHE A 30 5.24 4.35 45.79
CA PHE A 30 4.37 3.53 46.64
C PHE A 30 4.30 2.07 46.17
N LEU A 31 4.21 1.82 44.86
CA LEU A 31 4.20 0.46 44.31
C LEU A 31 5.49 -0.30 44.60
N LEU A 32 6.66 0.33 44.44
CA LEU A 32 7.95 -0.30 44.71
C LEU A 32 8.11 -0.67 46.19
N ASP A 33 7.76 0.25 47.10
CA ASP A 33 7.78 0.00 48.54
C ASP A 33 6.83 -1.16 48.91
N THR A 34 5.65 -1.19 48.27
CA THR A 34 4.65 -2.24 48.46
C THR A 34 5.18 -3.59 47.99
N PHE A 35 5.76 -3.68 46.80
CA PHE A 35 6.29 -4.93 46.25
C PHE A 35 7.44 -5.49 47.10
N GLN A 36 8.32 -4.63 47.63
CA GLN A 36 9.40 -5.05 48.54
C GLN A 36 8.89 -5.65 49.86
N SER A 37 7.69 -5.27 50.30
CA SER A 37 7.08 -5.79 51.52
C SER A 37 6.35 -7.13 51.34
N TRP A 38 6.21 -7.63 50.11
CA TRP A 38 5.45 -8.85 49.82
C TRP A 38 6.22 -10.13 50.10
N GLU A 39 5.60 -11.03 50.87
CA GLU A 39 6.12 -12.37 51.14
C GLU A 39 5.84 -13.34 49.99
N ASN A 40 4.67 -13.21 49.35
CA ASN A 40 4.24 -14.02 48.21
C ASN A 40 3.85 -13.12 47.04
N PRO A 41 4.83 -12.53 46.33
CA PRO A 41 4.59 -11.43 45.39
C PRO A 41 3.61 -11.78 44.26
N LEU A 42 3.60 -13.02 43.78
CA LEU A 42 2.72 -13.46 42.70
C LEU A 42 1.26 -13.59 43.14
N VAL A 43 1.00 -14.14 44.33
CA VAL A 43 -0.36 -14.24 44.90
C VAL A 43 -0.90 -12.85 45.19
N GLN A 44 -0.09 -12.02 45.86
CA GLN A 44 -0.47 -10.68 46.28
C GLN A 44 -0.67 -9.74 45.09
N LEU A 45 0.06 -9.92 43.99
CA LEU A 45 -0.22 -9.22 42.74
C LEU A 45 -1.62 -9.54 42.19
N ILE A 46 -2.01 -10.82 42.15
CA ILE A 46 -3.32 -11.23 41.67
C ILE A 46 -4.42 -10.71 42.59
N ASP A 47 -4.26 -10.86 43.90
CA ASP A 47 -5.21 -10.34 44.88
C ASP A 47 -5.38 -8.82 44.72
N LEU A 48 -4.28 -8.08 44.48
CA LEU A 48 -4.35 -6.63 44.23
C LEU A 48 -5.11 -6.32 42.94
N LEU A 49 -4.80 -7.00 41.84
CA LEU A 49 -5.43 -6.75 40.54
C LEU A 49 -6.93 -7.12 40.52
N GLU A 50 -7.34 -8.15 41.25
CA GLU A 50 -8.76 -8.53 41.42
C GLU A 50 -9.57 -7.46 42.16
N ASN A 51 -8.93 -6.66 43.02
CA ASN A 51 -9.57 -5.61 43.80
C ASN A 51 -9.50 -4.22 43.14
N ILE A 52 -8.94 -4.11 41.92
CA ILE A 52 -8.87 -2.86 41.16
C ILE A 52 -9.98 -2.80 40.12
N SER A 53 -10.71 -1.67 40.09
CA SER A 53 -11.72 -1.43 39.07
C SER A 53 -11.11 -1.41 37.66
N GLN A 54 -11.75 -2.11 36.73
CA GLN A 54 -11.37 -2.19 35.31
C GLN A 54 -11.45 -0.84 34.59
N GLU A 55 -12.22 0.10 35.14
CA GLU A 55 -12.48 1.42 34.56
C GLU A 55 -11.64 2.54 35.21
N PHE A 56 -10.80 2.24 36.21
CA PHE A 56 -10.04 3.27 36.91
C PHE A 56 -8.86 3.77 36.07
N VAL A 57 -8.98 5.02 35.62
CA VAL A 57 -8.02 5.73 34.76
C VAL A 57 -7.26 6.77 35.60
N VAL A 58 -5.93 6.63 35.67
CA VAL A 58 -5.05 7.51 36.47
C VAL A 58 -4.83 8.86 35.78
N ASN A 59 -4.95 8.90 34.45
CA ASN A 59 -4.97 10.11 33.61
C ASN A 59 -5.44 9.76 32.20
N GLN A 60 -5.75 10.75 31.35
CA GLN A 60 -6.31 10.57 30.00
C GLN A 60 -5.66 9.47 29.12
N TRP A 61 -4.46 8.95 29.40
CA TRP A 61 -3.75 8.00 28.53
C TRP A 61 -3.23 6.66 29.12
N LYS A 62 -3.41 6.29 30.41
CA LYS A 62 -3.07 4.92 30.89
C LYS A 62 -3.93 4.46 32.09
N ARG A 63 -4.38 3.19 32.07
CA ARG A 63 -5.17 2.56 33.16
C ARG A 63 -4.27 2.06 34.30
N LEU A 64 -4.76 2.10 35.54
CA LEU A 64 -3.95 1.79 36.74
C LEU A 64 -3.33 0.38 36.73
N HIS A 65 -4.09 -0.63 36.30
CA HIS A 65 -3.59 -2.01 36.20
C HIS A 65 -2.37 -2.14 35.27
N VAL A 66 -2.30 -1.33 34.20
CA VAL A 66 -1.15 -1.32 33.28
C VAL A 66 0.11 -0.89 34.01
N ILE A 67 0.01 0.20 34.78
CA ILE A 67 1.13 0.75 35.56
C ILE A 67 1.61 -0.27 36.58
N ILE A 68 0.69 -0.94 37.28
CA ILE A 68 1.02 -1.97 38.27
C ILE A 68 1.76 -3.14 37.62
N ILE A 69 1.23 -3.66 36.51
CA ILE A 69 1.81 -4.82 35.81
C ILE A 69 3.19 -4.50 35.24
N GLU A 70 3.36 -3.34 34.58
CA GLU A 70 4.66 -2.89 34.04
C GLU A 70 5.69 -2.73 35.16
N LYS A 71 5.34 -2.05 36.26
CA LYS A 71 6.25 -1.83 37.39
C LYS A 71 6.58 -3.11 38.14
N PHE A 72 5.60 -3.99 38.31
CA PHE A 72 5.82 -5.27 38.95
C PHE A 72 6.76 -6.14 38.11
N GLN A 73 6.63 -6.14 36.77
CA GLN A 73 7.55 -6.86 35.88
C GLN A 73 9.00 -6.42 36.09
N ASP A 74 9.26 -5.11 36.06
CA ASP A 74 10.59 -4.54 36.23
C ASP A 74 11.20 -4.95 37.58
N TRP A 75 10.41 -4.84 38.65
CA TRP A 75 10.83 -5.21 39.99
C TRP A 75 11.06 -6.72 40.12
N PHE A 76 10.15 -7.56 39.63
CA PHE A 76 10.19 -9.01 39.74
C PHE A 76 11.41 -9.60 39.03
N GLN A 77 11.77 -9.07 37.85
CA GLN A 77 12.95 -9.50 37.10
C GLN A 77 14.28 -9.24 37.82
N GLN A 78 14.34 -8.20 38.66
CA GLN A 78 15.55 -7.80 39.37
C GLN A 78 15.68 -8.48 40.74
N ASN A 79 14.55 -8.90 41.35
CA ASN A 79 14.49 -9.26 42.77
C ASN A 79 14.06 -10.71 43.02
N CYS A 80 13.46 -11.40 42.05
CA CYS A 80 12.91 -12.74 42.24
C CYS A 80 13.54 -13.77 41.29
N ALA A 81 13.85 -14.95 41.82
CA ALA A 81 14.21 -16.12 41.01
C ALA A 81 12.96 -16.77 40.39
N ALA A 82 13.12 -17.76 39.49
CA ALA A 82 12.00 -18.51 38.94
C ALA A 82 11.23 -19.26 40.05
N ILE A 83 9.95 -18.91 40.24
CA ILE A 83 9.07 -19.50 41.27
C ILE A 83 8.10 -20.49 40.59
N SER A 84 7.86 -21.64 41.22
CA SER A 84 6.81 -22.57 40.81
C SER A 84 5.44 -22.03 41.22
N VAL A 85 4.50 -21.97 40.28
CA VAL A 85 3.17 -21.40 40.45
C VAL A 85 2.12 -22.51 40.44
N SER A 86 1.15 -22.47 41.35
CA SER A 86 0.04 -23.44 41.36
C SER A 86 -0.89 -23.24 40.16
N ASN A 87 -1.55 -24.31 39.71
CA ASN A 87 -2.51 -24.23 38.60
C ASN A 87 -3.67 -23.27 38.90
N ASP A 88 -4.14 -23.21 40.15
CA ASP A 88 -5.20 -22.30 40.59
C ASP A 88 -4.80 -20.82 40.40
N LEU A 89 -3.59 -20.47 40.86
CA LEU A 89 -3.07 -19.12 40.70
C LEU A 89 -2.82 -18.76 39.23
N LEU A 90 -2.39 -19.73 38.41
CA LEU A 90 -2.25 -19.53 36.97
C LEU A 90 -3.58 -19.20 36.29
N ILE A 91 -4.66 -19.92 36.62
CA ILE A 91 -5.99 -19.65 36.06
C ILE A 91 -6.50 -18.27 36.50
N ARG A 92 -6.37 -17.92 37.79
CA ARG A 92 -6.72 -16.58 38.27
C ARG A 92 -5.92 -15.49 37.54
N ALA A 93 -4.61 -15.69 37.36
CA ALA A 93 -3.77 -14.77 36.63
C ALA A 93 -4.20 -14.61 35.16
N PHE A 94 -4.63 -15.68 34.50
CA PHE A 94 -5.18 -15.64 33.14
C PHE A 94 -6.49 -14.87 33.08
N ASP A 95 -7.42 -15.15 34.01
CA ASP A 95 -8.73 -14.51 34.06
C ASP A 95 -8.58 -13.01 34.31
N VAL A 96 -7.73 -12.61 35.25
CA VAL A 96 -7.38 -11.20 35.51
C VAL A 96 -6.76 -10.56 34.27
N ALA A 97 -5.78 -11.21 33.64
CA ALA A 97 -5.09 -10.66 32.46
C ALA A 97 -6.02 -10.49 31.25
N THR A 98 -7.05 -11.32 31.12
CA THR A 98 -8.02 -11.25 30.01
C THR A 98 -9.26 -10.41 30.35
N ALA A 99 -9.56 -10.17 31.63
CA ALA A 99 -10.66 -9.31 32.07
C ALA A 99 -10.45 -7.83 31.71
N PHE A 100 -9.18 -7.37 31.62
CA PHE A 100 -8.83 -6.03 31.14
C PHE A 100 -8.64 -6.00 29.61
N ASP A 101 -7.80 -5.06 29.13
CA ASP A 101 -7.29 -5.06 27.74
C ASP A 101 -6.12 -6.06 27.63
N THR A 102 -6.18 -6.94 26.63
CA THR A 102 -5.15 -7.98 26.38
C THR A 102 -3.79 -7.39 25.99
N ALA A 103 -3.67 -6.07 25.83
CA ALA A 103 -2.42 -5.36 25.65
C ALA A 103 -1.29 -5.82 26.60
N ASN A 104 -1.60 -6.12 27.86
CA ASN A 104 -0.61 -6.57 28.86
C ASN A 104 -0.61 -8.06 29.13
N PHE A 105 -1.42 -8.84 28.39
CA PHE A 105 -1.47 -10.29 28.54
C PHE A 105 -0.07 -10.91 28.36
N ASN A 106 0.72 -10.40 27.42
CA ASN A 106 2.09 -10.86 27.19
C ASN A 106 3.02 -10.64 28.40
N ILE A 107 2.80 -9.58 29.18
CA ILE A 107 3.60 -9.30 30.38
C ILE A 107 3.20 -10.28 31.49
N MET A 108 1.90 -10.44 31.72
CA MET A 108 1.36 -11.40 32.70
C MET A 108 1.77 -12.84 32.37
N ALA A 109 1.66 -13.25 31.10
CA ALA A 109 2.09 -14.56 30.65
C ALA A 109 3.58 -14.84 30.90
N LYS A 110 4.43 -13.80 30.84
CA LYS A 110 5.87 -13.89 31.16
C LYS A 110 6.10 -13.98 32.67
N ILE A 111 5.49 -13.10 33.47
CA ILE A 111 5.63 -13.07 34.93
C ILE A 111 5.28 -14.44 35.52
N PHE A 112 4.14 -15.00 35.09
CA PHE A 112 3.62 -16.27 35.60
C PHE A 112 4.13 -17.50 34.83
N GLN A 113 5.02 -17.31 33.85
CA GLN A 113 5.56 -18.39 33.01
C GLN A 113 4.47 -19.31 32.42
N MET A 114 3.31 -18.74 32.06
CA MET A 114 2.11 -19.47 31.64
C MET A 114 2.36 -20.39 30.44
N LYS A 115 3.31 -20.01 29.57
CA LYS A 115 3.69 -20.80 28.40
C LYS A 115 4.16 -22.22 28.76
N SER A 116 4.80 -22.41 29.92
CA SER A 116 5.33 -23.71 30.34
C SER A 116 4.25 -24.73 30.70
N ASN A 117 3.05 -24.26 31.05
CA ASN A 117 1.92 -25.11 31.44
C ASN A 117 0.66 -24.74 30.64
N ASN A 118 0.82 -24.60 29.33
CA ASN A 118 -0.18 -23.95 28.50
C ASN A 118 -1.50 -24.73 28.38
N SER A 119 -1.49 -26.06 28.53
CA SER A 119 -2.65 -26.93 28.38
C SER A 119 -3.80 -26.62 29.34
N ILE A 120 -3.52 -26.04 30.52
CA ILE A 120 -4.55 -25.72 31.52
C ILE A 120 -5.46 -24.58 31.05
N PHE A 121 -4.99 -23.71 30.14
CA PHE A 121 -5.73 -22.52 29.69
C PHE A 121 -6.67 -22.79 28.51
N VAL A 122 -6.69 -24.02 27.97
CA VAL A 122 -7.44 -24.33 26.74
C VAL A 122 -8.93 -23.99 26.91
N GLU A 123 -9.55 -24.38 28.02
CA GLU A 123 -10.97 -24.07 28.27
C GLU A 123 -11.21 -22.59 28.55
N SER A 124 -10.28 -21.89 29.19
CA SER A 124 -10.36 -20.44 29.40
C SER A 124 -10.34 -19.67 28.08
N VAL A 125 -9.48 -20.07 27.14
CA VAL A 125 -9.45 -19.50 25.78
C VAL A 125 -10.73 -19.84 25.01
N ARG A 126 -11.28 -21.06 25.13
CA ARG A 126 -12.58 -21.42 24.52
C ARG A 126 -13.73 -20.58 25.08
N LYS A 127 -13.77 -20.36 26.39
CA LYS A 127 -14.77 -19.47 27.03
C LYS A 127 -14.65 -18.05 26.49
N LEU A 128 -13.43 -17.55 26.32
CA LEU A 128 -13.18 -16.23 25.75
C LEU A 128 -13.69 -16.14 24.30
N ALA A 129 -13.40 -17.14 23.46
CA ALA A 129 -13.91 -17.21 22.09
C ALA A 129 -15.44 -17.31 22.03
N ARG A 130 -16.06 -18.14 22.89
CA ARG A 130 -17.52 -18.27 23.02
C ARG A 130 -18.21 -16.99 23.50
N SER A 131 -17.47 -16.02 24.06
CA SER A 131 -18.00 -14.69 24.39
C SER A 131 -17.95 -13.70 23.22
N GLY A 132 -17.45 -14.10 22.05
CA GLY A 132 -17.24 -13.25 20.88
C GLY A 132 -15.91 -12.48 20.87
N ARG A 133 -15.06 -12.67 21.88
CA ARG A 133 -13.74 -12.04 22.02
C ARG A 133 -12.65 -12.80 21.24
N TYR A 134 -12.86 -12.99 19.93
CA TYR A 134 -11.98 -13.81 19.09
C TYR A 134 -10.54 -13.25 18.97
N PHE A 135 -10.37 -11.93 18.88
CA PHE A 135 -9.02 -11.33 18.79
C PHE A 135 -8.20 -11.54 20.04
N ASP A 136 -8.84 -11.42 21.21
CA ASP A 136 -8.21 -11.67 22.50
C ASP A 136 -7.84 -13.15 22.62
N ALA A 137 -8.73 -14.07 22.19
CA ALA A 137 -8.44 -15.49 22.15
C ALA A 137 -7.22 -15.80 21.25
N ILE A 138 -7.15 -15.25 20.03
CA ILE A 138 -5.97 -15.40 19.16
C ILE A 138 -4.71 -14.83 19.82
N GLY A 139 -4.82 -13.67 20.48
CA GLY A 139 -3.72 -13.07 21.24
C GLY A 139 -3.17 -14.02 22.30
N CYS A 140 -4.06 -14.64 23.08
CA CYS A 140 -3.71 -15.64 24.09
C CYS A 140 -3.04 -16.87 23.46
N VAL A 141 -3.59 -17.42 22.37
CA VAL A 141 -3.01 -18.60 21.70
C VAL A 141 -1.61 -18.30 21.17
N ASN A 142 -1.41 -17.15 20.55
CA ASN A 142 -0.10 -16.72 20.06
C ASN A 142 0.92 -16.53 21.19
N ALA A 143 0.51 -15.88 22.28
CA ALA A 143 1.37 -15.62 23.44
C ALA A 143 1.79 -16.90 24.17
N LEU A 144 0.85 -17.85 24.33
CA LEU A 144 1.06 -19.10 25.07
C LEU A 144 1.53 -20.28 24.20
N GLN A 145 1.62 -20.08 22.87
CA GLN A 145 1.98 -21.11 21.88
C GLN A 145 1.09 -22.37 21.99
N MET A 146 -0.22 -22.16 21.90
CA MET A 146 -1.24 -23.19 22.11
C MET A 146 -1.93 -23.63 20.80
N HIS A 147 -1.32 -23.36 19.65
CA HIS A 147 -1.96 -23.51 18.34
C HIS A 147 -2.48 -24.92 18.05
N GLN A 148 -1.85 -25.96 18.62
CA GLN A 148 -2.23 -27.37 18.44
C GLN A 148 -3.54 -27.78 19.13
N TYR A 149 -4.08 -26.97 20.04
CA TYR A 149 -5.28 -27.31 20.81
C TYR A 149 -6.59 -26.83 20.19
N PHE A 150 -6.52 -26.05 19.11
CA PHE A 150 -7.68 -25.39 18.52
C PHE A 150 -7.84 -25.72 17.05
N GLU A 151 -9.06 -26.09 16.68
CA GLU A 151 -9.46 -26.23 15.28
C GLU A 151 -9.70 -24.86 14.63
N LEU A 152 -9.74 -24.83 13.30
CA LEU A 152 -9.92 -23.60 12.53
C LEU A 152 -11.26 -22.92 12.87
N GLU A 153 -12.31 -23.72 13.00
CA GLU A 153 -13.68 -23.30 13.24
C GLU A 153 -13.95 -22.79 14.66
N GLU A 154 -13.08 -23.10 15.64
CA GLU A 154 -13.27 -22.65 17.02
C GLU A 154 -12.94 -21.17 17.22
N ILE A 155 -11.89 -20.67 16.54
CA ILE A 155 -11.36 -19.33 16.77
C ILE A 155 -11.05 -18.60 15.47
N LEU A 156 -10.23 -19.19 14.60
CA LEU A 156 -9.68 -18.51 13.42
C LEU A 156 -10.76 -18.11 12.42
N ILE A 157 -11.65 -19.03 12.05
CA ILE A 157 -12.70 -18.78 11.07
C ILE A 157 -13.76 -17.80 11.61
N PRO A 158 -14.30 -17.97 12.85
CA PRO A 158 -15.16 -16.95 13.45
C PRO A 158 -14.50 -15.57 13.47
N CYS A 159 -13.22 -15.48 13.84
CA CYS A 159 -12.47 -14.22 13.85
C CYS A 159 -12.50 -13.52 12.50
N MET A 160 -12.40 -14.25 11.39
CA MET A 160 -12.38 -13.65 10.04
C MET A 160 -13.63 -12.83 9.71
N PHE A 161 -14.78 -13.10 10.35
CA PHE A 161 -15.98 -12.26 10.18
C PHE A 161 -15.83 -10.87 10.82
N HIS A 162 -15.00 -10.74 11.85
CA HIS A 162 -14.77 -9.50 12.62
C HIS A 162 -13.51 -8.74 12.17
N VAL A 163 -12.72 -9.34 11.29
CA VAL A 163 -11.45 -8.82 10.79
C VAL A 163 -11.64 -7.62 9.85
N ASN A 164 -10.94 -6.53 10.16
CA ASN A 164 -10.71 -5.42 9.24
C ASN A 164 -9.52 -5.73 8.31
N ASN A 165 -9.19 -4.84 7.37
CA ASN A 165 -8.20 -5.08 6.30
C ASN A 165 -6.74 -5.40 6.78
N ASN A 166 -6.50 -5.58 8.09
CA ASN A 166 -5.21 -5.94 8.66
C ASN A 166 -5.36 -7.06 9.70
N SER A 167 -4.76 -8.22 9.45
CA SER A 167 -4.90 -9.42 10.30
C SER A 167 -3.55 -9.86 10.88
N THR A 168 -2.83 -8.98 11.56
CA THR A 168 -1.49 -9.30 12.12
C THR A 168 -1.50 -10.50 13.07
N ASN A 169 -2.49 -10.59 13.96
CA ASN A 169 -2.59 -11.68 14.92
C ASN A 169 -2.96 -13.01 14.25
N VAL A 170 -3.85 -13.00 13.24
CA VAL A 170 -4.19 -14.18 12.43
C VAL A 170 -2.97 -14.63 11.61
N LEU A 171 -2.23 -13.67 11.05
CA LEU A 171 -1.00 -13.94 10.31
C LEU A 171 0.04 -14.61 11.21
N GLN A 172 0.24 -14.09 12.43
CA GLN A 172 1.15 -14.70 13.41
C GLN A 172 0.68 -16.12 13.78
N TYR A 173 -0.61 -16.32 14.01
CA TYR A 173 -1.17 -17.63 14.30
C TYR A 173 -0.84 -18.65 13.21
N LEU A 174 -1.12 -18.30 11.95
CA LEU A 174 -0.88 -19.18 10.79
C LEU A 174 0.62 -19.43 10.54
N ARG A 175 1.49 -18.45 10.83
CA ARG A 175 2.95 -18.65 10.79
C ARG A 175 3.44 -19.63 11.85
N SER A 176 2.83 -19.62 13.03
CA SER A 176 3.14 -20.55 14.12
C SER A 176 2.54 -21.94 13.92
N ALA A 177 1.50 -22.07 13.09
CA ALA A 177 0.87 -23.35 12.73
C ALA A 177 0.70 -23.52 11.21
N PRO A 178 1.78 -23.73 10.44
CA PRO A 178 1.73 -23.79 8.97
C PRO A 178 0.83 -24.90 8.41
N HIS A 179 0.67 -26.01 9.14
CA HIS A 179 -0.20 -27.12 8.75
C HIS A 179 -1.68 -26.71 8.61
N LEU A 180 -2.10 -25.63 9.26
CA LEU A 180 -3.46 -25.10 9.20
C LEU A 180 -3.73 -24.22 7.98
N ILE A 181 -2.68 -23.73 7.29
CA ILE A 181 -2.79 -22.75 6.20
C ILE A 181 -3.69 -23.29 5.08
N ASN A 182 -3.45 -24.51 4.61
CA ASN A 182 -4.23 -25.07 3.50
C ASN A 182 -5.71 -25.18 3.85
N GLY A 183 -6.05 -25.77 5.01
CA GLY A 183 -7.43 -25.91 5.48
C GLY A 183 -8.11 -24.55 5.68
N PHE A 184 -7.39 -23.57 6.19
CA PHE A 184 -7.89 -22.21 6.39
C PHE A 184 -8.34 -21.57 5.06
N PHE A 185 -7.49 -21.64 4.03
CA PHE A 185 -7.83 -21.10 2.71
C PHE A 185 -8.91 -21.93 2.00
N GLU A 186 -9.00 -23.25 2.20
CA GLU A 186 -10.08 -24.08 1.66
C GLU A 186 -11.45 -23.69 2.23
N ILE A 187 -11.54 -23.46 3.54
CA ILE A 187 -12.77 -23.02 4.19
C ILE A 187 -13.16 -21.64 3.64
N LEU A 188 -12.23 -20.69 3.59
CA LEU A 188 -12.50 -19.35 3.09
C LEU A 188 -12.88 -19.33 1.61
N ASP A 189 -12.31 -20.21 0.78
CA ASP A 189 -12.70 -20.36 -0.63
C ASP A 189 -14.15 -20.84 -0.77
N LYS A 190 -14.59 -21.77 0.08
CA LYS A 190 -15.98 -22.22 0.16
C LYS A 190 -16.91 -21.08 0.59
N LEU A 191 -16.52 -20.32 1.62
CA LEU A 191 -17.29 -19.15 2.10
C LEU A 191 -17.41 -18.04 1.06
N LEU A 192 -16.36 -17.86 0.27
CA LEU A 192 -16.32 -16.90 -0.84
C LEU A 192 -16.97 -17.44 -2.11
N ASN A 193 -17.60 -18.61 -2.09
CA ASN A 193 -18.48 -19.01 -3.18
C ASN A 193 -19.79 -18.19 -3.14
N SER A 194 -20.36 -17.83 -4.29
CA SER A 194 -21.65 -17.11 -4.35
C SER A 194 -22.85 -17.99 -4.04
N PHE A 195 -22.72 -19.31 -4.16
CA PHE A 195 -23.76 -20.29 -3.81
C PHE A 195 -23.82 -20.60 -2.31
N TYR A 196 -22.84 -20.10 -1.53
CA TYR A 196 -22.77 -20.38 -0.11
C TYR A 196 -23.19 -19.16 0.72
N SER A 197 -24.07 -19.38 1.69
CA SER A 197 -24.49 -18.30 2.58
C SER A 197 -23.51 -18.15 3.74
N MET A 198 -22.64 -17.14 3.64
CA MET A 198 -21.75 -16.75 4.74
C MET A 198 -22.50 -16.50 6.06
N LYS A 199 -23.75 -16.04 5.98
CA LYS A 199 -24.61 -15.83 7.16
C LYS A 199 -24.93 -17.16 7.86
N HIS A 200 -25.41 -18.15 7.11
CA HIS A 200 -25.74 -19.47 7.68
C HIS A 200 -24.50 -20.18 8.23
N TYR A 201 -23.35 -20.00 7.57
CA TYR A 201 -22.10 -20.54 8.10
C TYR A 201 -21.68 -19.86 9.39
N ALA A 202 -21.74 -18.53 9.45
CA ALA A 202 -21.45 -17.76 10.66
C ALA A 202 -22.35 -18.19 11.83
N GLU A 203 -23.63 -18.43 11.58
CA GLU A 203 -24.57 -18.99 12.55
C GLU A 203 -24.15 -20.41 13.00
N GLY A 204 -23.75 -21.27 12.07
CA GLY A 204 -23.30 -22.64 12.36
C GLY A 204 -22.00 -22.74 13.18
N VAL A 205 -21.09 -21.77 13.04
CA VAL A 205 -19.85 -21.68 13.84
C VAL A 205 -20.01 -20.81 15.09
N ASN A 206 -21.24 -20.41 15.45
CA ASN A 206 -21.53 -19.52 16.58
C ASN A 206 -20.68 -18.23 16.57
N ALA A 207 -20.57 -17.57 15.41
CA ALA A 207 -19.93 -16.26 15.30
C ALA A 207 -20.81 -15.17 15.95
N ILE A 208 -20.54 -14.85 17.22
CA ILE A 208 -21.39 -13.98 18.05
C ILE A 208 -21.16 -12.50 17.75
N GLY A 209 -22.22 -11.70 17.80
CA GLY A 209 -22.15 -10.23 17.72
C GLY A 209 -22.12 -9.64 16.31
N TYR A 210 -22.36 -10.46 15.28
CA TYR A 210 -22.19 -10.04 13.89
C TYR A 210 -23.49 -9.67 13.18
N LYS A 211 -23.55 -8.45 12.60
CA LYS A 211 -24.60 -8.05 11.64
C LYS A 211 -24.05 -8.22 10.21
N PHE A 212 -24.49 -9.26 9.52
CA PHE A 212 -24.02 -9.54 8.15
C PHE A 212 -24.48 -8.46 7.17
N SER A 213 -23.54 -7.82 6.47
CA SER A 213 -23.78 -6.85 5.40
C SER A 213 -22.97 -7.21 4.14
N ARG A 214 -23.31 -6.64 2.98
CA ARG A 214 -22.54 -6.85 1.73
C ARG A 214 -21.10 -6.28 1.82
N GLN A 215 -20.87 -5.31 2.69
CA GLN A 215 -19.56 -4.70 2.93
C GLN A 215 -18.57 -5.68 3.58
N ASN A 216 -19.11 -6.64 4.34
CA ASN A 216 -18.34 -7.64 5.07
C ASN A 216 -17.61 -8.62 4.16
N ARG A 217 -18.27 -9.08 3.09
CA ARG A 217 -17.65 -9.96 2.09
C ARG A 217 -16.46 -9.31 1.38
N LYS A 218 -16.50 -8.00 1.13
CA LYS A 218 -15.37 -7.25 0.57
C LYS A 218 -14.23 -7.14 1.58
N SER A 219 -14.52 -6.89 2.87
CA SER A 219 -13.51 -6.84 3.94
C SER A 219 -12.79 -8.17 4.09
N ILE A 220 -13.54 -9.27 4.21
CA ILE A 220 -12.99 -10.63 4.30
C ILE A 220 -12.08 -10.90 3.09
N LEU A 221 -12.56 -10.65 1.86
CA LEU A 221 -11.75 -10.88 0.66
C LEU A 221 -10.43 -10.10 0.67
N LYS A 222 -10.44 -8.83 1.10
CA LYS A 222 -9.22 -8.03 1.25
C LYS A 222 -8.26 -8.64 2.27
N SER A 223 -8.76 -9.07 3.43
CA SER A 223 -7.95 -9.70 4.47
C SER A 223 -7.39 -11.06 4.03
N VAL A 224 -8.14 -11.84 3.26
CA VAL A 224 -7.66 -13.12 2.70
C VAL A 224 -6.52 -12.90 1.71
N PHE A 225 -6.63 -11.93 0.79
CA PHE A 225 -5.51 -11.60 -0.11
C PHE A 225 -4.31 -11.00 0.63
N TYR A 226 -4.54 -10.19 1.67
CA TYR A 226 -3.48 -9.69 2.56
C TYR A 226 -2.69 -10.84 3.20
N LEU A 227 -3.40 -11.85 3.72
CA LEU A 227 -2.83 -13.02 4.36
C LEU A 227 -2.09 -13.88 3.34
N ALA A 228 -2.71 -14.15 2.18
CA ALA A 228 -2.13 -14.98 1.13
C ALA A 228 -0.77 -14.44 0.68
N LYS A 229 -0.68 -13.12 0.44
CA LYS A 229 0.58 -12.47 0.03
C LYS A 229 1.70 -12.63 1.06
N ARG A 230 1.38 -12.56 2.36
CA ARG A 230 2.39 -12.61 3.46
C ARG A 230 2.73 -14.02 3.93
N LEU A 231 1.89 -14.99 3.58
CA LEU A 231 2.08 -16.42 3.80
C LEU A 231 2.55 -17.13 2.52
N GLU A 232 2.77 -16.40 1.43
CA GLU A 232 3.20 -16.92 0.12
C GLU A 232 2.28 -18.03 -0.42
N VAL A 233 0.97 -17.89 -0.17
CA VAL A 233 -0.04 -18.84 -0.60
C VAL A 233 -0.46 -18.55 -2.04
N ASP A 234 -0.38 -19.56 -2.89
CA ASP A 234 -0.90 -19.51 -4.24
C ASP A 234 -2.44 -19.53 -4.26
N THR A 235 -3.05 -18.35 -4.31
CA THR A 235 -4.52 -18.20 -4.35
C THR A 235 -5.16 -18.78 -5.60
N TYR A 236 -4.41 -19.05 -6.67
CA TYR A 236 -4.95 -19.56 -7.93
C TYR A 236 -5.36 -21.05 -7.88
N LYS A 237 -4.92 -21.76 -6.85
CA LYS A 237 -5.38 -23.14 -6.53
C LYS A 237 -6.82 -23.17 -6.05
N TYR A 238 -7.31 -22.07 -5.50
CA TYR A 238 -8.63 -21.95 -4.89
C TYR A 238 -9.62 -21.31 -5.87
N ARG A 239 -10.75 -21.96 -6.13
CA ARG A 239 -11.63 -21.62 -7.25
C ARG A 239 -12.30 -20.25 -7.07
N SER A 240 -12.87 -19.98 -5.90
CA SER A 240 -13.57 -18.73 -5.61
C SER A 240 -12.59 -17.56 -5.45
N LEU A 241 -11.43 -17.78 -4.84
CA LEU A 241 -10.36 -16.77 -4.72
C LEU A 241 -9.77 -16.42 -6.09
N ARG A 242 -9.49 -17.43 -6.92
CA ARG A 242 -9.09 -17.23 -8.32
C ARG A 242 -10.12 -16.37 -9.06
N PHE A 243 -11.40 -16.77 -9.01
CA PHE A 243 -12.47 -15.99 -9.63
C PHE A 243 -12.54 -14.56 -9.08
N ALA A 244 -12.38 -14.36 -7.78
CA ALA A 244 -12.40 -13.06 -7.15
C ALA A 244 -11.23 -12.16 -7.58
N ALA A 245 -10.03 -12.72 -7.78
CA ALA A 245 -8.87 -12.00 -8.29
C ALA A 245 -9.11 -11.50 -9.72
N TYR A 246 -9.47 -12.40 -10.65
CA TYR A 246 -9.69 -12.06 -12.06
C TYR A 246 -10.89 -11.12 -12.25
N SER A 247 -12.01 -11.36 -11.57
CA SER A 247 -13.16 -10.44 -11.59
C SER A 247 -12.85 -9.08 -10.96
N GLY A 248 -11.94 -9.04 -9.97
CA GLY A 248 -11.40 -7.81 -9.40
C GLY A 248 -10.63 -7.00 -10.43
N ALA A 249 -9.74 -7.65 -11.18
CA ALA A 249 -8.98 -7.03 -12.27
C ALA A 249 -9.93 -6.46 -13.36
N LEU A 250 -10.92 -7.23 -13.81
CA LEU A 250 -11.90 -6.75 -14.80
C LEU A 250 -12.70 -5.53 -14.30
N LYS A 251 -13.10 -5.52 -13.02
CA LYS A 251 -13.78 -4.36 -12.42
C LYS A 251 -12.89 -3.12 -12.43
N PHE A 252 -11.62 -3.27 -12.06
CA PHE A 252 -10.65 -2.20 -12.07
C PHE A 252 -10.47 -1.64 -13.49
N LEU A 253 -10.23 -2.51 -14.48
CA LEU A 253 -10.04 -2.11 -15.88
C LEU A 253 -11.27 -1.39 -16.43
N CYS A 254 -12.47 -1.93 -16.22
CA CYS A 254 -13.69 -1.27 -16.70
C CYS A 254 -13.94 0.06 -15.98
N ALA A 255 -13.64 0.18 -14.68
CA ALA A 255 -13.76 1.46 -13.98
C ALA A 255 -12.74 2.49 -14.52
N ALA A 256 -11.51 2.05 -14.81
CA ALA A 256 -10.48 2.90 -15.40
C ALA A 256 -10.88 3.46 -16.77
N HIS A 257 -11.60 2.65 -17.58
CA HIS A 257 -12.07 3.05 -18.89
C HIS A 257 -13.37 3.86 -18.85
N TYR A 258 -14.44 3.32 -18.27
CA TYR A 258 -15.79 3.90 -18.34
C TYR A 258 -16.05 5.01 -17.31
N VAL A 259 -15.30 5.05 -16.20
CA VAL A 259 -15.56 6.00 -15.10
C VAL A 259 -14.45 7.05 -15.00
N SER A 260 -13.19 6.65 -14.83
CA SER A 260 -12.11 7.62 -14.62
C SER A 260 -11.58 8.23 -15.93
N GLY A 261 -11.75 7.54 -17.07
CA GLY A 261 -11.21 7.99 -18.35
C GLY A 261 -9.67 7.95 -18.41
N GLU A 262 -9.01 7.30 -17.44
CA GLU A 262 -7.55 7.18 -17.39
C GLU A 262 -7.02 6.16 -18.42
N MET A 263 -7.89 5.35 -19.00
CA MET A 263 -7.54 4.27 -19.92
C MET A 263 -8.34 4.39 -21.22
N ASN A 264 -7.65 4.47 -22.34
CA ASN A 264 -8.31 4.45 -23.65
C ASN A 264 -8.82 3.05 -24.02
N TYR A 265 -9.65 2.97 -25.07
CA TYR A 265 -10.34 1.74 -25.46
C TYR A 265 -9.38 0.61 -25.84
N ASP A 266 -8.35 0.90 -26.64
CA ASP A 266 -7.41 -0.14 -27.11
C ASP A 266 -6.59 -0.70 -25.94
N SER A 267 -6.12 0.18 -25.05
CA SER A 267 -5.40 -0.24 -23.84
C SER A 267 -6.27 -1.06 -22.91
N TRP A 268 -7.52 -0.62 -22.70
CA TRP A 268 -8.52 -1.36 -21.93
C TRP A 268 -8.76 -2.75 -22.52
N LYS A 269 -9.02 -2.82 -23.83
CA LYS A 269 -9.28 -4.06 -24.55
C LYS A 269 -8.11 -5.04 -24.42
N GLU A 270 -6.88 -4.59 -24.66
CA GLU A 270 -5.67 -5.43 -24.54
C GLU A 270 -5.48 -5.99 -23.13
N MET A 271 -5.69 -5.16 -22.10
CA MET A 271 -5.56 -5.63 -20.72
C MET A 271 -6.69 -6.59 -20.34
N VAL A 272 -7.90 -6.40 -20.87
CA VAL A 272 -8.99 -7.36 -20.71
C VAL A 272 -8.65 -8.69 -21.39
N GLU A 273 -8.10 -8.67 -22.61
CA GLU A 273 -7.61 -9.89 -23.30
C GLU A 273 -6.59 -10.64 -22.44
N VAL A 274 -5.60 -9.94 -21.86
CA VAL A 274 -4.60 -10.56 -20.95
C VAL A 274 -5.26 -11.27 -19.75
N VAL A 275 -6.31 -10.67 -19.18
CA VAL A 275 -7.05 -11.27 -18.06
C VAL A 275 -7.82 -12.51 -18.52
N LEU A 276 -8.46 -12.45 -19.69
CA LEU A 276 -9.26 -13.54 -20.25
C LEU A 276 -8.41 -14.69 -20.80
N GLU A 277 -7.21 -14.43 -21.32
CA GLU A 277 -6.25 -15.47 -21.69
C GLU A 277 -5.84 -16.31 -20.48
N LYS A 278 -5.59 -15.65 -19.35
CA LYS A 278 -5.23 -16.34 -18.10
C LYS A 278 -6.42 -17.04 -17.43
N TYR A 279 -7.64 -16.51 -17.58
CA TYR A 279 -8.84 -17.09 -16.98
C TYR A 279 -10.11 -16.88 -17.84
N PRO A 280 -10.29 -17.71 -18.88
CA PRO A 280 -11.38 -17.56 -19.85
C PRO A 280 -12.79 -17.59 -19.24
N GLU A 281 -12.98 -18.32 -18.13
CA GLU A 281 -14.28 -18.45 -17.47
C GLU A 281 -14.81 -17.13 -16.90
N SER A 282 -13.92 -16.12 -16.72
CA SER A 282 -14.33 -14.77 -16.31
C SER A 282 -14.98 -13.94 -17.41
N ALA A 283 -15.00 -14.41 -18.67
CA ALA A 283 -15.66 -13.72 -19.78
C ALA A 283 -17.17 -13.50 -19.53
N ASN A 284 -17.84 -14.47 -18.91
CA ASN A 284 -19.23 -14.31 -18.47
C ASN A 284 -19.37 -13.12 -17.51
N PHE A 285 -18.47 -13.01 -16.54
CA PHE A 285 -18.49 -11.93 -15.56
C PHE A 285 -18.23 -10.56 -16.23
N LEU A 286 -17.32 -10.47 -17.21
CA LEU A 286 -17.11 -9.25 -17.99
C LEU A 286 -18.39 -8.83 -18.72
N VAL A 287 -19.06 -9.76 -19.39
CA VAL A 287 -20.30 -9.47 -20.14
C VAL A 287 -21.40 -8.99 -19.21
N GLU A 288 -21.58 -9.65 -18.05
CA GLU A 288 -22.51 -9.19 -17.01
C GLU A 288 -22.16 -7.77 -16.54
N LEU A 289 -20.88 -7.50 -16.30
CA LEU A 289 -20.39 -6.20 -15.84
C LEU A 289 -20.67 -5.09 -16.86
N LEU A 290 -20.40 -5.31 -18.15
CA LEU A 290 -20.63 -4.35 -19.24
C LEU A 290 -22.13 -4.04 -19.39
N CYS A 291 -22.98 -5.05 -19.40
CA CYS A 291 -24.43 -4.88 -19.52
C CYS A 291 -25.04 -4.19 -18.29
N ASP A 292 -24.74 -4.68 -17.09
CA ASP A 292 -25.45 -4.28 -15.87
C ASP A 292 -24.88 -3.03 -15.21
N SER A 293 -23.56 -2.87 -15.20
CA SER A 293 -22.90 -1.75 -14.49
C SER A 293 -22.59 -0.57 -15.41
N TYR A 294 -22.20 -0.84 -16.66
CA TYR A 294 -21.78 0.20 -17.60
C TYR A 294 -22.79 0.49 -18.71
N SER A 295 -23.86 -0.31 -18.82
CA SER A 295 -24.91 -0.14 -19.84
C SER A 295 -24.37 -0.16 -21.28
N ASP A 296 -23.33 -0.95 -21.57
CA ASP A 296 -22.75 -1.12 -22.91
C ASP A 296 -22.98 -2.54 -23.46
N PRO A 297 -24.20 -2.83 -23.96
CA PRO A 297 -24.52 -4.14 -24.54
C PRO A 297 -23.84 -4.38 -25.89
N THR A 298 -23.44 -3.32 -26.60
CA THR A 298 -22.77 -3.42 -27.90
C THR A 298 -21.36 -3.96 -27.72
N GLU A 299 -20.62 -3.44 -26.74
CA GLU A 299 -19.31 -3.97 -26.39
C GLU A 299 -19.42 -5.40 -25.87
N ALA A 300 -20.40 -5.67 -25.00
CA ALA A 300 -20.66 -7.01 -24.50
C ALA A 300 -20.87 -8.06 -25.63
N GLU A 301 -21.58 -7.69 -26.69
CA GLU A 301 -21.79 -8.57 -27.85
C GLU A 301 -20.49 -8.93 -28.57
N LYS A 302 -19.52 -7.99 -28.64
CA LYS A 302 -18.20 -8.27 -29.22
C LYS A 302 -17.47 -9.35 -28.42
N TRP A 303 -17.46 -9.26 -27.10
CA TRP A 303 -16.81 -10.23 -26.21
C TRP A 303 -17.50 -11.60 -26.24
N ILE A 304 -18.83 -11.64 -26.35
CA ILE A 304 -19.58 -12.90 -26.52
C ILE A 304 -19.14 -13.63 -27.79
N LYS A 305 -19.09 -12.90 -28.91
CA LYS A 305 -18.67 -13.46 -30.21
C LYS A 305 -17.22 -13.92 -30.20
N HIS A 306 -16.32 -13.11 -29.65
CA HIS A 306 -14.89 -13.38 -29.66
C HIS A 306 -14.50 -14.58 -28.79
N HIS A 307 -15.05 -14.71 -27.58
CA HIS A 307 -14.70 -15.79 -26.64
C HIS A 307 -15.69 -16.97 -26.62
N LYS A 308 -16.64 -17.02 -27.57
CA LYS A 308 -17.69 -18.06 -27.63
C LYS A 308 -18.39 -18.29 -26.29
N VAL A 309 -18.71 -17.20 -25.60
CA VAL A 309 -19.23 -17.24 -24.23
C VAL A 309 -20.66 -17.81 -24.22
N HIS A 310 -20.85 -18.94 -23.54
CA HIS A 310 -22.20 -19.46 -23.28
C HIS A 310 -22.85 -18.69 -22.13
N LEU A 311 -23.65 -17.69 -22.49
CA LEU A 311 -24.44 -16.91 -21.52
C LEU A 311 -25.37 -17.82 -20.71
N ARG A 312 -25.50 -17.52 -19.41
CA ARG A 312 -26.57 -18.06 -18.57
C ARG A 312 -27.93 -17.73 -19.20
N THR A 313 -28.88 -18.64 -19.11
CA THR A 313 -30.24 -18.53 -19.68
C THR A 313 -30.96 -17.23 -19.32
N SER A 314 -30.65 -16.61 -18.18
CA SER A 314 -31.18 -15.31 -17.74
C SER A 314 -30.74 -14.10 -18.58
N PHE A 315 -29.72 -14.21 -19.44
CA PHE A 315 -29.28 -13.15 -20.36
C PHE A 315 -29.73 -13.37 -21.80
N ARG A 316 -30.42 -14.50 -22.09
CA ARG A 316 -31.06 -14.72 -23.38
C ARG A 316 -32.46 -14.10 -23.35
N CYS A 317 -32.69 -12.99 -24.05
CA CYS A 317 -34.05 -12.62 -24.43
C CYS A 317 -34.49 -13.49 -25.62
N GLN A 318 -35.78 -13.84 -25.67
CA GLN A 318 -36.40 -14.63 -26.76
C GLN A 318 -36.24 -14.00 -28.17
N ASN A 319 -35.71 -12.77 -28.28
CA ASN A 319 -35.51 -12.03 -29.53
C ASN A 319 -34.05 -11.57 -29.76
N GLY A 320 -33.05 -12.17 -29.11
CA GLY A 320 -31.63 -11.88 -29.41
C GLY A 320 -31.08 -10.52 -28.95
N ARG A 321 -31.83 -9.73 -28.17
CA ARG A 321 -31.34 -8.50 -27.50
C ARG A 321 -31.02 -8.77 -26.03
N LEU A 322 -29.86 -8.32 -25.55
CA LEU A 322 -29.47 -8.38 -24.13
C LEU A 322 -30.39 -7.45 -23.30
N LEU A 323 -31.10 -8.01 -22.31
CA LEU A 323 -31.94 -7.23 -21.39
C LEU A 323 -31.09 -6.59 -20.30
N LYS A 324 -31.41 -5.34 -19.93
CA LYS A 324 -30.90 -4.66 -18.73
C LYS A 324 -31.44 -5.39 -17.49
N SER A 325 -30.58 -5.82 -16.58
CA SER A 325 -31.03 -6.24 -15.25
C SER A 325 -31.31 -5.00 -14.38
N GLN A 326 -32.36 -5.04 -13.52
CA GLN A 326 -32.76 -3.94 -12.62
C GLN A 326 -31.78 -3.74 -11.43
N ARG A 327 -30.49 -3.99 -11.60
CA ARG A 327 -29.47 -3.78 -10.57
C ARG A 327 -28.59 -2.60 -10.97
N THR A 328 -29.12 -1.40 -10.79
CA THR A 328 -28.36 -0.16 -10.88
C THR A 328 -27.26 -0.15 -9.81
N PHE A 329 -26.02 -0.32 -10.26
CA PHE A 329 -24.85 0.03 -9.46
C PHE A 329 -24.10 1.16 -10.15
N VAL A 330 -24.08 2.29 -9.44
CA VAL A 330 -23.30 3.52 -9.66
C VAL A 330 -23.93 4.51 -10.63
N ASN A 331 -24.28 5.68 -10.08
CA ASN A 331 -24.51 6.91 -10.83
C ASN A 331 -23.25 7.17 -11.65
N ALA A 332 -23.37 7.13 -12.98
CA ALA A 332 -22.36 7.65 -13.88
C ALA A 332 -22.16 9.15 -13.58
N THR A 333 -21.27 9.48 -12.65
CA THR A 333 -20.66 10.79 -12.61
C THR A 333 -19.89 10.91 -13.92
N LYS A 334 -20.35 11.83 -14.77
CA LYS A 334 -19.64 12.24 -15.98
C LYS A 334 -18.16 12.46 -15.63
N PRO A 335 -17.22 12.07 -16.51
CA PRO A 335 -15.81 12.38 -16.31
C PRO A 335 -15.67 13.88 -16.05
N SER A 336 -14.89 14.24 -15.02
CA SER A 336 -14.55 15.62 -14.74
C SER A 336 -13.80 16.19 -15.94
N ASN A 337 -14.46 17.02 -16.74
CA ASN A 337 -13.83 17.73 -17.84
C ASN A 337 -12.77 18.67 -17.30
N LYS A 338 -11.49 18.40 -17.53
CA LYS A 338 -10.50 19.46 -17.81
C LYS A 338 -9.49 18.92 -18.83
N PRO A 339 -9.45 19.48 -20.05
CA PRO A 339 -8.33 20.40 -20.29
C PRO A 339 -8.67 21.59 -21.23
N LYS A 340 -7.88 22.67 -21.07
CA LYS A 340 -7.23 23.61 -22.05
C LYS A 340 -6.75 24.84 -21.25
N VAL A 341 -5.55 25.40 -21.39
CA VAL A 341 -4.65 25.64 -22.55
C VAL A 341 -3.19 25.36 -22.10
N GLY A 342 -2.23 24.77 -22.84
CA GLY A 342 -2.13 24.30 -24.24
C GLY A 342 -2.15 22.76 -24.39
N GLU A 343 -3.00 22.13 -23.58
CA GLU A 343 -3.58 20.78 -23.71
C GLU A 343 -2.65 19.57 -23.55
N TYR A 344 -1.85 19.16 -24.53
CA TYR A 344 -0.95 18.02 -24.34
C TYR A 344 0.36 18.22 -25.09
N LEU A 345 1.46 17.83 -24.47
CA LEU A 345 2.79 17.90 -25.07
C LEU A 345 2.83 16.92 -26.25
N GLN A 346 3.45 17.36 -27.34
CA GLN A 346 3.66 16.55 -28.53
C GLN A 346 5.15 16.48 -28.81
N LEU A 347 5.60 15.34 -29.35
CA LEU A 347 6.97 15.24 -29.83
C LEU A 347 7.17 16.22 -31.01
N PRO A 348 8.27 16.99 -31.05
CA PRO A 348 8.58 17.79 -32.21
C PRO A 348 8.70 16.93 -33.47
N SER A 349 8.21 17.40 -34.61
CA SER A 349 8.12 16.63 -35.86
C SER A 349 9.47 16.14 -36.41
N PHE A 350 10.57 16.77 -36.01
CA PHE A 350 11.92 16.37 -36.40
C PHE A 350 12.49 15.23 -35.53
N ILE A 351 11.89 14.93 -34.39
CA ILE A 351 12.32 13.85 -33.51
C ILE A 351 11.90 12.52 -34.11
N LYS A 352 12.89 11.67 -34.40
CA LYS A 352 12.66 10.30 -34.87
C LYS A 352 12.53 9.34 -33.70
N ILE A 353 11.55 8.45 -33.77
CA ILE A 353 11.40 7.33 -32.83
C ILE A 353 12.02 6.10 -33.48
N CYS A 354 13.01 5.50 -32.82
CA CYS A 354 13.71 4.30 -33.25
C CYS A 354 13.39 3.14 -32.31
N PHE A 355 12.60 2.18 -32.77
CA PHE A 355 12.35 0.94 -32.03
C PHE A 355 13.52 -0.03 -32.22
N VAL A 356 14.07 -0.55 -31.13
CA VAL A 356 15.28 -1.36 -31.10
C VAL A 356 14.97 -2.72 -30.50
N ASP A 357 14.90 -3.75 -31.34
CA ASP A 357 14.37 -5.06 -30.97
C ASP A 357 15.42 -6.20 -31.02
N ASN A 358 16.69 -5.88 -31.23
CA ASN A 358 17.78 -6.85 -31.30
C ASN A 358 19.08 -6.27 -30.70
N TYR A 359 19.96 -7.16 -30.24
CA TYR A 359 21.15 -6.79 -29.49
C TYR A 359 22.17 -6.01 -30.34
N ASP A 360 22.40 -6.38 -31.60
CA ASP A 360 23.38 -5.71 -32.46
C ASP A 360 23.01 -4.24 -32.71
N THR A 361 21.73 -4.00 -33.00
CA THR A 361 21.18 -2.65 -33.14
C THR A 361 21.27 -1.90 -31.81
N ALA A 362 20.96 -2.55 -30.68
CA ALA A 362 21.06 -1.92 -29.36
C ALA A 362 22.50 -1.49 -29.03
N LEU A 363 23.50 -2.33 -29.31
CA LEU A 363 24.91 -1.98 -29.08
C LEU A 363 25.39 -0.85 -29.99
N THR A 364 24.89 -0.79 -31.23
CA THR A 364 25.14 0.30 -32.17
C THR A 364 24.51 1.60 -31.67
N VAL A 365 23.25 1.56 -31.24
CA VAL A 365 22.54 2.69 -30.67
C VAL A 365 23.23 3.21 -29.41
N LEU A 366 23.69 2.34 -28.51
CA LEU A 366 24.45 2.76 -27.32
C LEU A 366 25.78 3.45 -27.68
N ASN A 367 26.43 3.09 -28.80
CA ASN A 367 27.61 3.81 -29.30
C ASN A 367 27.26 5.22 -29.81
N GLU A 368 26.07 5.42 -30.37
CA GLU A 368 25.64 6.76 -30.79
C GLU A 368 25.22 7.60 -29.58
N ILE A 369 24.52 7.00 -28.62
CA ILE A 369 24.12 7.63 -27.36
C ILE A 369 25.35 8.10 -26.56
N SER A 370 26.44 7.33 -26.55
CA SER A 370 27.65 7.70 -25.82
C SER A 370 28.36 8.95 -26.37
N LYS A 371 28.02 9.39 -27.59
CA LYS A 371 28.51 10.65 -28.18
C LYS A 371 27.66 11.86 -27.80
N ALA A 372 26.48 11.65 -27.19
CA ALA A 372 25.60 12.73 -26.77
C ALA A 372 26.06 13.33 -25.43
N ASN A 373 25.90 14.65 -25.28
CA ASN A 373 26.23 15.33 -24.02
C ASN A 373 25.11 15.20 -22.96
N THR A 374 23.88 14.93 -23.40
CA THR A 374 22.70 14.86 -22.53
C THR A 374 21.73 13.84 -23.07
N ILE A 375 21.23 12.98 -22.18
CA ILE A 375 20.25 11.95 -22.50
C ILE A 375 19.12 11.96 -21.47
N GLY A 376 17.89 11.77 -21.94
CA GLY A 376 16.73 11.47 -21.11
C GLY A 376 16.54 9.98 -20.99
N ILE A 377 16.19 9.48 -19.82
CA ILE A 377 15.96 8.05 -19.55
C ILE A 377 14.61 7.91 -18.86
N ASP A 378 13.82 6.96 -19.35
CA ASP A 378 12.62 6.49 -18.67
C ASP A 378 12.45 4.97 -18.89
N SER A 379 11.46 4.37 -18.23
CA SER A 379 11.09 2.98 -18.49
C SER A 379 9.58 2.71 -18.39
N GLU A 380 9.10 1.75 -19.18
CA GLU A 380 7.70 1.28 -19.12
C GLU A 380 7.62 -0.20 -18.75
N TRP A 381 6.56 -0.58 -18.02
CA TRP A 381 6.30 -1.96 -17.59
C TRP A 381 4.81 -2.26 -17.57
N ARG A 382 4.44 -3.51 -17.83
CA ARG A 382 3.03 -3.95 -17.78
C ARG A 382 2.48 -3.75 -16.36
N PRO A 383 1.29 -3.12 -16.21
CA PRO A 383 0.64 -2.98 -14.92
C PRO A 383 0.43 -4.33 -14.24
N MET A 384 0.81 -4.42 -12.96
CA MET A 384 0.61 -5.61 -12.15
C MET A 384 -0.86 -5.72 -11.74
N LEU A 385 -1.62 -6.57 -12.41
CA LEU A 385 -3.02 -6.84 -12.05
C LEU A 385 -3.14 -7.89 -10.94
N PHE A 386 -2.07 -8.64 -10.68
CA PHE A 386 -2.10 -9.86 -9.90
C PHE A 386 -0.98 -9.90 -8.86
N SER A 387 -1.27 -10.41 -7.67
CA SER A 387 -0.34 -10.42 -6.53
C SER A 387 0.89 -11.32 -6.71
N ASN A 388 0.83 -12.29 -7.63
CA ASN A 388 1.88 -13.30 -7.82
C ASN A 388 2.84 -12.95 -8.96
N GLU A 389 2.67 -11.78 -9.59
CA GLU A 389 3.62 -11.26 -10.57
C GLU A 389 4.80 -10.69 -9.77
N ASN A 390 5.97 -11.32 -9.83
CA ASN A 390 7.04 -11.11 -8.84
C ASN A 390 8.26 -10.35 -9.36
N ILE A 391 8.16 -9.67 -10.49
CA ILE A 391 9.32 -8.99 -11.08
C ILE A 391 8.87 -7.65 -11.67
N LEU A 392 9.29 -6.56 -11.03
CA LEU A 392 9.27 -5.22 -11.61
C LEU A 392 10.57 -5.07 -12.41
N ILE A 393 10.57 -5.58 -13.64
CA ILE A 393 11.59 -5.28 -14.64
C ILE A 393 10.90 -4.48 -15.74
N ALA A 394 11.62 -3.54 -16.33
CA ALA A 394 11.11 -2.78 -17.46
C ALA A 394 10.79 -3.71 -18.65
N ASP A 395 9.69 -3.44 -19.35
CA ASP A 395 9.35 -4.07 -20.62
C ASP A 395 9.85 -3.25 -21.81
N VAL A 396 9.98 -1.93 -21.65
CA VAL A 396 10.60 -1.02 -22.62
C VAL A 396 11.52 -0.06 -21.87
N VAL A 397 12.72 0.17 -22.40
CA VAL A 397 13.64 1.21 -21.91
C VAL A 397 13.68 2.33 -22.93
N GLN A 398 13.45 3.56 -22.49
CA GLN A 398 13.47 4.72 -23.37
C GLN A 398 14.73 5.55 -23.14
N ILE A 399 15.41 5.92 -24.21
CA ILE A 399 16.56 6.82 -24.16
C ILE A 399 16.38 7.92 -25.21
N ALA A 400 16.20 9.15 -24.75
CA ALA A 400 16.06 10.32 -25.60
C ALA A 400 17.40 11.06 -25.72
N THR A 401 17.78 11.43 -26.94
CA THR A 401 18.74 12.50 -27.20
C THR A 401 18.00 13.75 -27.65
N ARG A 402 18.73 14.82 -27.94
CA ARG A 402 18.17 16.06 -28.52
C ARG A 402 17.56 15.85 -29.91
N GLN A 403 17.97 14.81 -30.63
CA GLN A 403 17.63 14.61 -32.04
C GLN A 403 16.70 13.40 -32.27
N GLN A 404 16.67 12.44 -31.36
CA GLN A 404 15.93 11.19 -31.54
C GLN A 404 15.66 10.49 -30.22
N VAL A 405 14.68 9.59 -30.23
CA VAL A 405 14.33 8.75 -29.10
C VAL A 405 14.45 7.28 -29.49
N TYR A 406 15.12 6.50 -28.64
CA TYR A 406 15.28 5.07 -28.81
C TYR A 406 14.37 4.34 -27.83
N LEU A 407 13.57 3.41 -28.35
CA LEU A 407 12.69 2.54 -27.56
C LEU A 407 13.25 1.12 -27.65
N ILE A 408 13.89 0.66 -26.57
CA ILE A 408 14.56 -0.63 -26.52
C ILE A 408 13.58 -1.68 -26.02
N ASP A 409 13.40 -2.75 -26.78
CA ASP A 409 12.53 -3.89 -26.47
C ASP A 409 13.14 -4.75 -25.35
N TYR A 410 13.10 -4.22 -24.14
CA TYR A 410 13.72 -4.85 -22.98
C TYR A 410 12.98 -6.12 -22.55
N PHE A 411 11.67 -6.21 -22.79
CA PHE A 411 10.89 -7.44 -22.65
C PHE A 411 11.47 -8.59 -23.48
N LYS A 412 11.72 -8.36 -24.79
CA LYS A 412 12.34 -9.36 -25.68
C LYS A 412 13.74 -9.74 -25.21
N PHE A 413 14.53 -8.79 -24.71
CA PHE A 413 15.87 -9.06 -24.22
C PHE A 413 15.86 -9.89 -22.93
N ASN A 414 14.95 -9.61 -22.00
CA ASN A 414 14.85 -10.35 -20.75
C ASN A 414 14.25 -11.76 -20.91
N ASN A 415 13.48 -12.02 -21.97
CA ASN A 415 13.00 -13.37 -22.28
C ASN A 415 14.15 -14.34 -22.56
N ASP A 416 15.34 -13.85 -22.92
CA ASP A 416 16.57 -14.63 -22.98
C ASP A 416 17.62 -14.11 -21.97
N ALA A 417 17.29 -14.24 -20.68
CA ALA A 417 18.11 -13.72 -19.58
C ALA A 417 19.56 -14.25 -19.55
N LYS A 418 19.85 -15.38 -20.23
CA LYS A 418 21.19 -15.97 -20.31
C LYS A 418 21.98 -15.50 -21.53
N HIS A 419 21.36 -14.80 -22.48
CA HIS A 419 22.00 -14.33 -23.70
C HIS A 419 23.20 -13.42 -23.39
N VAL A 420 24.32 -13.64 -24.08
CA VAL A 420 25.52 -12.81 -23.94
C VAL A 420 25.25 -11.35 -24.27
N GLY A 421 24.41 -11.10 -25.27
CA GLY A 421 24.00 -9.75 -25.70
C GLY A 421 23.29 -8.95 -24.61
N LEU A 422 22.51 -9.57 -23.72
CA LEU A 422 21.89 -8.85 -22.60
C LEU A 422 22.95 -8.37 -21.60
N LYS A 423 23.94 -9.22 -21.29
CA LYS A 423 25.05 -8.85 -20.40
C LYS A 423 25.86 -7.71 -20.99
N GLU A 424 26.16 -7.77 -22.29
CA GLU A 424 26.90 -6.73 -23.00
C GLU A 424 26.13 -5.42 -23.08
N PHE A 425 24.83 -5.48 -23.42
CA PHE A 425 23.94 -4.33 -23.40
C PHE A 425 23.93 -3.66 -22.03
N LYS A 426 23.69 -4.41 -20.94
CA LYS A 426 23.68 -3.87 -19.58
C LYS A 426 25.06 -3.29 -19.20
N LYS A 427 26.15 -3.94 -19.59
CA LYS A 427 27.51 -3.45 -19.33
C LYS A 427 27.72 -2.09 -19.99
N LYS A 428 27.44 -1.99 -21.28
CA LYS A 428 27.66 -0.78 -22.06
C LYS A 428 26.74 0.38 -21.64
N PHE A 429 25.48 0.08 -21.34
CA PHE A 429 24.57 1.10 -20.81
C PHE A 429 24.99 1.56 -19.41
N TRP A 430 25.53 0.66 -18.58
CA TRP A 430 26.12 1.04 -17.29
C TRP A 430 27.36 1.94 -17.45
N GLU A 431 28.22 1.68 -18.43
CA GLU A 431 29.37 2.55 -18.75
C GLU A 431 28.93 3.98 -19.07
N ILE A 432 27.85 4.16 -19.85
CA ILE A 432 27.24 5.48 -20.12
C ILE A 432 26.72 6.13 -18.83
N CYS A 433 26.09 5.36 -17.94
CA CYS A 433 25.63 5.87 -16.65
C CYS A 433 26.79 6.35 -15.75
N CYS A 434 27.97 5.73 -15.87
CA CYS A 434 29.18 6.11 -15.14
C CYS A 434 29.98 7.24 -15.81
N ASP A 435 29.73 7.56 -17.07
CA ASP A 435 30.48 8.61 -17.78
C ASP A 435 30.07 10.01 -17.29
N ALA A 436 31.03 10.74 -16.70
CA ALA A 436 30.81 12.10 -16.21
C ALA A 436 30.66 13.15 -17.33
N LYS A 437 30.93 12.81 -18.60
CA LYS A 437 30.72 13.75 -19.73
C LYS A 437 29.27 13.81 -20.17
N ILE A 438 28.48 12.79 -19.82
CA ILE A 438 27.09 12.66 -20.25
C ILE A 438 26.18 12.99 -19.07
N LYS A 439 25.31 13.99 -19.23
CA LYS A 439 24.22 14.25 -18.30
C LYS A 439 23.10 13.22 -18.54
N LYS A 440 22.70 12.50 -17.50
CA LYS A 440 21.56 11.56 -17.53
C LYS A 440 20.40 12.17 -16.77
N ILE A 441 19.30 12.40 -17.46
CA ILE A 441 18.12 13.10 -16.95
C ILE A 441 16.95 12.13 -16.88
N GLY A 442 16.16 12.20 -15.81
CA GLY A 442 14.94 11.40 -15.65
C GLY A 442 14.01 12.00 -14.61
N HIS A 443 12.95 11.28 -14.25
CA HIS A 443 12.04 11.63 -13.16
C HIS A 443 11.97 10.44 -12.20
N SER A 444 12.35 10.62 -10.93
CA SER A 444 12.59 9.48 -10.02
C SER A 444 13.60 8.44 -10.57
N LEU A 445 14.57 8.89 -11.37
CA LEU A 445 15.42 8.09 -12.26
C LEU A 445 16.10 6.87 -11.61
N LYS A 446 16.40 6.95 -10.31
CA LYS A 446 16.97 5.81 -9.58
C LYS A 446 16.07 4.57 -9.65
N MET A 447 14.75 4.73 -9.63
CA MET A 447 13.80 3.62 -9.70
C MET A 447 13.83 2.94 -11.08
N ASP A 448 13.86 3.71 -12.17
CA ASP A 448 14.00 3.17 -13.52
C ASP A 448 15.30 2.38 -13.68
N LEU A 449 16.41 2.92 -13.17
CA LEU A 449 17.68 2.22 -13.19
C LEU A 449 17.65 0.93 -12.36
N ILE A 450 16.89 0.85 -11.27
CA ILE A 450 16.66 -0.39 -10.52
C ILE A 450 15.88 -1.40 -11.37
N TYR A 451 14.85 -0.97 -12.10
CA TYR A 451 14.07 -1.85 -12.98
C TYR A 451 14.85 -2.34 -14.20
N ILE A 452 15.89 -1.60 -14.61
CA ILE A 452 16.77 -1.99 -15.70
C ILE A 452 17.92 -2.89 -15.20
N PHE A 453 18.66 -2.43 -14.20
CA PHE A 453 19.91 -3.07 -13.77
C PHE A 453 19.77 -4.01 -12.56
N GLY A 454 18.61 -4.00 -11.89
CA GLY A 454 18.42 -4.61 -10.57
C GLY A 454 19.02 -3.75 -9.46
N HIS A 455 19.03 -4.28 -8.24
CA HIS A 455 19.72 -3.64 -7.12
C HIS A 455 21.24 -3.64 -7.34
N LYS A 456 21.80 -2.45 -7.56
CA LYS A 456 23.24 -2.18 -7.70
C LYS A 456 23.64 -1.00 -6.82
N ASP A 457 24.96 -0.86 -6.60
CA ASP A 457 25.50 0.37 -6.04
C ASP A 457 25.54 1.47 -7.12
N PHE A 458 24.58 2.39 -7.05
CA PHE A 458 24.48 3.52 -7.98
C PHE A 458 25.41 4.69 -7.63
N SER A 459 26.23 4.60 -6.57
CA SER A 459 27.21 5.65 -6.20
C SER A 459 28.28 5.90 -7.27
N PHE A 460 28.54 4.90 -8.12
CA PHE A 460 29.47 5.00 -9.25
C PHE A 460 28.91 5.78 -10.44
N THR A 461 27.59 5.93 -10.53
CA THR A 461 26.98 6.74 -11.59
C THR A 461 27.35 8.21 -11.42
N LYS A 462 27.51 8.93 -12.53
CA LYS A 462 27.96 10.33 -12.55
C LYS A 462 26.95 11.19 -13.30
N ASN A 463 26.83 12.48 -12.97
CA ASN A 463 25.92 13.43 -13.63
C ASN A 463 24.51 12.87 -13.87
N MET A 464 23.95 12.31 -12.80
CA MET A 464 22.59 11.78 -12.75
C MET A 464 21.68 12.84 -12.16
N HIS A 465 20.63 13.20 -12.87
CA HIS A 465 19.76 14.31 -12.51
C HIS A 465 18.30 13.86 -12.59
N SER A 466 17.60 13.93 -11.46
CA SER A 466 16.13 13.78 -11.44
C SER A 466 15.51 15.17 -11.48
N VAL A 467 14.56 15.41 -12.39
CA VAL A 467 13.90 16.72 -12.52
C VAL A 467 13.10 17.10 -11.28
N ASP A 468 12.56 16.12 -10.56
CA ASP A 468 11.86 16.27 -9.28
C ASP A 468 12.82 16.70 -8.15
N ASP A 469 14.02 16.13 -8.10
CA ASP A 469 15.06 16.54 -7.13
C ASP A 469 15.53 17.98 -7.39
N ILE A 470 15.76 18.35 -8.65
CA ILE A 470 16.19 19.71 -9.04
C ILE A 470 15.09 20.73 -8.74
N SER A 471 13.85 20.44 -9.12
CA SER A 471 12.69 21.30 -8.82
C SER A 471 12.58 21.56 -7.31
N LYS A 472 12.76 20.53 -6.48
CA LYS A 472 12.80 20.65 -5.03
C LYS A 472 13.96 21.51 -4.52
N GLN A 473 15.17 21.32 -5.07
CA GLN A 473 16.34 22.13 -4.70
C GLN A 473 16.12 23.63 -5.00
N ILE A 474 15.56 23.95 -6.17
CA ILE A 474 15.22 25.34 -6.52
C ILE A 474 14.17 25.89 -5.55
N TYR A 475 13.15 25.11 -5.22
CA TYR A 475 12.15 25.51 -4.24
C TYR A 475 12.76 25.83 -2.87
N ASP A 476 13.58 24.92 -2.34
CA ASP A 476 14.24 25.08 -1.04
C ASP A 476 15.19 26.28 -1.03
N MET A 477 15.89 26.53 -2.15
CA MET A 477 16.77 27.69 -2.33
C MET A 477 16.01 29.02 -2.36
N CYS A 478 14.86 29.09 -3.04
CA CYS A 478 14.08 30.32 -3.18
C CYS A 478 13.32 30.70 -1.91
N GLY A 479 12.95 29.71 -1.08
CA GLY A 479 12.22 29.94 0.17
C GLY A 479 10.94 30.76 -0.01
N SER A 480 10.79 31.85 0.75
CA SER A 480 9.63 32.74 0.68
C SER A 480 9.49 33.49 -0.65
N HIS A 481 10.59 33.66 -1.40
CA HIS A 481 10.59 34.39 -2.67
C HIS A 481 10.22 33.55 -3.87
N PHE A 482 10.00 32.23 -3.70
CA PHE A 482 9.74 31.32 -4.82
C PHE A 482 8.64 31.83 -5.76
N ASN A 483 7.55 32.38 -5.22
CA ASN A 483 6.44 32.80 -6.04
C ASN A 483 6.78 33.98 -6.96
N GLU A 484 7.47 34.98 -6.40
CA GLU A 484 7.89 36.17 -7.14
C GLU A 484 8.90 35.79 -8.23
N ILE A 485 9.86 34.94 -7.90
CA ILE A 485 10.88 34.47 -8.84
C ILE A 485 10.26 33.62 -9.95
N TYR A 486 9.32 32.73 -9.60
CA TYR A 486 8.63 31.92 -10.60
C TYR A 486 7.82 32.80 -11.56
N ASP A 487 7.10 33.82 -11.09
CA ASP A 487 6.34 34.70 -11.99
C ASP A 487 7.26 35.48 -12.96
N ILE A 488 8.48 35.84 -12.53
CA ILE A 488 9.51 36.41 -13.41
C ILE A 488 9.94 35.38 -14.47
N PHE A 489 10.26 34.16 -14.05
CA PHE A 489 10.61 33.05 -14.93
C PHE A 489 9.48 32.72 -15.92
N ALA A 490 8.23 32.66 -15.45
CA ALA A 490 7.06 32.35 -16.24
C ALA A 490 6.81 33.41 -17.31
N LYS A 491 6.92 34.69 -16.94
CA LYS A 491 6.82 35.81 -17.88
C LYS A 491 7.90 35.76 -18.95
N LYS A 492 9.15 35.47 -18.59
CA LYS A 492 10.27 35.30 -19.55
C LYS A 492 10.00 34.18 -20.56
N ASN A 493 9.31 33.14 -20.12
CA ASN A 493 9.10 31.91 -20.89
C ASN A 493 7.70 31.73 -21.48
N ASN A 494 6.85 32.78 -21.41
CA ASN A 494 5.46 32.75 -21.85
C ASN A 494 4.63 31.60 -21.21
N LEU A 495 4.85 31.35 -19.93
CA LEU A 495 4.13 30.35 -19.13
C LEU A 495 3.03 31.00 -18.29
N LEU A 496 2.19 30.17 -17.67
CA LEU A 496 1.17 30.61 -16.73
C LEU A 496 1.81 31.18 -15.46
N SER A 497 1.26 32.29 -14.96
CA SER A 497 1.62 32.80 -13.63
C SER A 497 1.21 31.82 -12.53
N ILE A 498 1.79 31.96 -11.34
CA ILE A 498 1.43 31.13 -10.18
C ILE A 498 -0.05 31.17 -9.85
N LYS A 499 -0.67 32.35 -9.97
CA LYS A 499 -2.12 32.49 -9.74
C LYS A 499 -2.94 31.74 -10.78
N GLN A 500 -2.47 31.66 -12.03
CA GLN A 500 -3.17 30.88 -13.05
C GLN A 500 -2.93 29.38 -12.86
N LEU A 501 -1.74 28.98 -12.37
CA LEU A 501 -1.48 27.60 -12.02
C LEU A 501 -2.33 27.13 -10.83
N SER A 502 -2.49 27.97 -9.80
CA SER A 502 -3.32 27.64 -8.63
C SER A 502 -4.75 27.27 -8.98
N ASP A 503 -5.33 27.97 -9.95
CA ASP A 503 -6.70 27.76 -10.37
C ASP A 503 -6.87 26.44 -11.16
N ASN A 504 -5.76 25.89 -11.66
CA ASN A 504 -5.71 24.63 -12.42
C ASN A 504 -5.36 23.41 -11.56
N PHE A 505 -4.67 23.58 -10.44
CA PHE A 505 -4.44 22.50 -9.46
C PHE A 505 -5.62 22.41 -8.50
N ASP A 506 -6.48 21.39 -8.65
CA ASP A 506 -7.58 21.15 -7.71
C ASP A 506 -7.00 20.88 -6.30
N VAL A 507 -7.29 21.76 -5.34
CA VAL A 507 -6.92 21.58 -3.92
C VAL A 507 -7.85 20.52 -3.31
N GLU A 508 -7.67 19.26 -3.67
CA GLU A 508 -8.12 18.13 -2.85
C GLU A 508 -6.99 17.71 -1.91
N THR A 509 -6.60 18.60 -0.99
CA THR A 509 -5.85 18.16 0.20
C THR A 509 -6.82 17.59 1.22
N SER A 510 -7.21 16.33 1.00
CA SER A 510 -7.84 15.49 2.01
C SER A 510 -6.81 15.07 3.06
N THR A 511 -6.43 16.00 3.92
CA THR A 511 -6.00 15.71 5.29
C THR A 511 -6.66 16.73 6.20
N SER A 512 -7.30 16.25 7.26
CA SER A 512 -8.03 17.04 8.25
C SER A 512 -7.17 18.18 8.80
N PHE A 513 -7.40 19.41 8.33
CA PHE A 513 -6.89 20.63 8.94
C PHE A 513 -8.07 21.51 9.39
N SER A 514 -7.95 22.04 10.60
CA SER A 514 -8.97 22.85 11.28
C SER A 514 -9.37 24.11 10.50
N GLU A 515 -10.62 24.51 10.62
CA GLU A 515 -11.26 25.60 9.85
C GLU A 515 -10.59 26.99 10.03
N THR A 516 -9.79 27.19 11.07
CA THR A 516 -9.06 28.44 11.33
C THR A 516 -7.88 28.69 10.38
N ASP A 517 -7.40 27.66 9.67
CA ASP A 517 -6.24 27.74 8.77
C ASP A 517 -6.59 28.19 7.33
N ARG A 518 -7.88 28.37 7.01
CA ARG A 518 -8.36 28.60 5.64
C ARG A 518 -8.17 30.02 5.10
N LYS A 519 -7.88 31.02 5.94
CA LYS A 519 -7.89 32.43 5.49
C LYS A 519 -6.57 32.95 4.90
N ASN A 520 -5.44 32.23 5.00
CA ASN A 520 -4.12 32.75 4.62
C ASN A 520 -3.19 31.77 3.87
N LYS A 521 -3.69 30.84 3.05
CA LYS A 521 -2.80 29.92 2.30
C LYS A 521 -3.08 29.97 0.79
N LEU A 522 -2.32 30.81 0.10
CA LEU A 522 -2.02 30.66 -1.33
C LEU A 522 -1.38 29.28 -1.56
N PRO A 523 -1.66 28.59 -2.68
CA PRO A 523 -1.14 27.25 -2.89
C PRO A 523 0.37 27.32 -3.00
N LYS A 524 1.02 26.51 -2.17
CA LYS A 524 2.43 26.25 -2.34
C LYS A 524 2.58 25.45 -3.64
N LEU A 525 3.17 26.04 -4.68
CA LEU A 525 3.73 25.32 -5.83
C LEU A 525 4.83 24.31 -5.42
N SER A 526 5.15 24.23 -4.12
CA SER A 526 6.21 23.46 -3.48
C SER A 526 6.17 21.95 -3.66
N PHE A 527 5.27 21.41 -4.48
CA PHE A 527 5.15 19.97 -4.60
C PHE A 527 4.55 19.51 -5.94
N THR A 528 5.19 19.84 -7.06
CA THR A 528 5.03 19.04 -8.28
C THR A 528 5.60 17.63 -8.02
N ARG A 529 4.74 16.61 -7.95
CA ARG A 529 5.13 15.21 -7.61
C ARG A 529 5.38 14.34 -8.81
N SER A 530 4.73 14.66 -9.91
CA SER A 530 4.70 13.81 -11.08
C SER A 530 5.34 14.50 -12.28
N LEU A 531 5.82 13.70 -13.23
CA LEU A 531 6.37 14.20 -14.49
C LEU A 531 5.33 15.05 -15.25
N ASN A 532 4.05 14.65 -15.20
CA ASN A 532 2.93 15.38 -15.76
C ASN A 532 2.80 16.80 -15.17
N ASP A 533 2.97 16.96 -13.86
CA ASP A 533 2.90 18.28 -13.22
C ASP A 533 4.12 19.14 -13.60
N HIS A 534 5.31 18.54 -13.66
CA HIS A 534 6.52 19.24 -14.10
C HIS A 534 6.40 19.72 -15.56
N CYS A 535 5.86 18.89 -16.45
CA CYS A 535 5.59 19.31 -17.84
C CYS A 535 4.60 20.48 -17.88
N PHE A 536 3.53 20.43 -17.09
CA PHE A 536 2.56 21.51 -17.09
C PHE A 536 3.15 22.82 -16.55
N VAL A 537 3.86 22.77 -15.43
CA VAL A 537 4.43 23.96 -14.78
C VAL A 537 5.58 24.58 -15.57
N TYR A 538 6.45 23.75 -16.15
CA TYR A 538 7.68 24.25 -16.78
C TYR A 538 7.62 24.30 -18.31
N LEU A 539 6.70 23.58 -18.95
CA LEU A 539 6.50 23.59 -20.41
C LEU A 539 5.15 24.18 -20.83
N GLY A 540 4.15 24.24 -19.94
CA GLY A 540 2.80 24.71 -20.27
C GLY A 540 1.87 23.64 -20.87
N TYR A 541 2.29 22.37 -20.86
CA TYR A 541 1.59 21.26 -21.50
C TYR A 541 1.44 20.07 -20.55
N TRP A 542 0.28 19.41 -20.56
CA TRP A 542 0.10 18.14 -19.84
C TRP A 542 0.69 16.97 -20.62
N LEU A 543 0.93 15.85 -19.94
CA LEU A 543 1.23 14.57 -20.58
C LEU A 543 -0.06 13.74 -20.71
N ALA A 544 -0.25 13.12 -21.88
CA ALA A 544 -1.44 12.33 -22.16
C ALA A 544 -1.35 10.98 -21.45
N LYS A 545 -2.11 10.77 -20.37
CA LYS A 545 -2.01 9.56 -19.52
C LYS A 545 -2.62 8.28 -20.11
N SER A 546 -3.09 8.32 -21.36
CA SER A 546 -3.95 7.29 -21.94
C SER A 546 -3.30 5.93 -22.13
N GLU A 547 -1.96 5.88 -22.26
CA GLU A 547 -1.18 4.66 -22.48
C GLU A 547 -0.37 4.23 -21.23
N ARG A 548 -0.48 4.95 -20.12
CA ARG A 548 0.22 4.64 -18.85
C ARG A 548 -0.12 3.25 -18.32
N MET A 549 -1.35 2.78 -18.55
CA MET A 549 -1.84 1.47 -18.10
C MET A 549 -2.00 0.47 -19.26
N SER A 550 -1.10 0.51 -20.24
CA SER A 550 -1.15 -0.38 -21.42
C SER A 550 -0.43 -1.71 -21.23
N ASN A 551 -0.72 -2.67 -22.12
CA ASN A 551 0.05 -3.91 -22.18
C ASN A 551 1.40 -3.68 -22.87
N TRP A 552 2.42 -3.26 -22.11
CA TRP A 552 3.77 -3.00 -22.63
C TRP A 552 4.55 -4.25 -23.07
N GLN A 553 4.01 -5.45 -22.84
CA GLN A 553 4.56 -6.72 -23.36
C GLN A 553 4.00 -7.11 -24.73
N ARG A 554 2.98 -6.40 -25.23
CA ARG A 554 2.41 -6.62 -26.56
C ARG A 554 3.46 -6.38 -27.64
N ARG A 555 3.55 -7.27 -28.64
CA ARG A 555 4.35 -7.05 -29.85
C ARG A 555 3.53 -7.30 -31.13
N PRO A 556 3.63 -6.42 -32.16
CA PRO A 556 4.33 -5.13 -32.14
C PRO A 556 3.64 -4.12 -31.20
N LEU A 557 4.39 -3.13 -30.70
CA LEU A 557 3.82 -2.00 -29.96
C LEU A 557 2.91 -1.17 -30.88
N ARG A 558 1.82 -0.63 -30.34
CA ARG A 558 0.97 0.33 -31.06
C ARG A 558 1.71 1.64 -31.28
N GLU A 559 1.32 2.38 -32.32
CA GLU A 559 1.88 3.71 -32.59
C GLU A 559 1.70 4.66 -31.40
N MET A 560 0.52 4.66 -30.78
CA MET A 560 0.25 5.46 -29.58
C MET A 560 1.13 5.09 -28.39
N GLN A 561 1.44 3.80 -28.19
CA GLN A 561 2.37 3.34 -27.16
C GLN A 561 3.79 3.86 -27.45
N MET A 562 4.24 3.78 -28.70
CA MET A 562 5.56 4.30 -29.09
C MET A 562 5.66 5.81 -28.90
N GLN A 563 4.63 6.57 -29.30
CA GLN A 563 4.59 8.02 -29.11
C GLN A 563 4.59 8.41 -27.64
N TYR A 564 3.77 7.74 -26.81
CA TYR A 564 3.71 7.97 -25.36
C TYR A 564 5.07 7.71 -24.69
N ALA A 565 5.64 6.51 -24.89
CA ALA A 565 6.93 6.14 -24.30
C ALA A 565 8.06 7.07 -24.76
N ALA A 566 8.07 7.46 -26.03
CA ALA A 566 9.08 8.37 -26.55
C ALA A 566 8.96 9.78 -25.96
N LEU A 567 7.73 10.25 -25.74
CA LEU A 567 7.45 11.55 -25.16
C LEU A 567 7.92 11.63 -23.71
N ASP A 568 7.72 10.59 -22.91
CA ASP A 568 8.09 10.59 -21.49
C ASP A 568 9.61 10.80 -21.30
N ALA A 569 10.45 10.03 -22.01
CA ALA A 569 11.92 10.23 -21.98
C ALA A 569 12.39 11.53 -22.64
N TYR A 570 11.68 12.05 -23.64
CA TYR A 570 12.05 13.34 -24.26
C TYR A 570 11.67 14.53 -23.37
N SER A 571 10.53 14.43 -22.67
CA SER A 571 9.99 15.50 -21.84
C SER A 571 10.91 15.84 -20.67
N VAL A 572 11.55 14.84 -20.04
CA VAL A 572 12.48 15.07 -18.92
C VAL A 572 13.68 15.94 -19.33
N VAL A 573 14.19 15.78 -20.55
CA VAL A 573 15.28 16.63 -21.09
C VAL A 573 14.79 18.08 -21.26
N SER A 574 13.57 18.24 -21.79
CA SER A 574 12.96 19.55 -22.01
C SER A 574 12.64 20.27 -20.69
N VAL A 575 12.16 19.54 -19.69
CA VAL A 575 11.92 20.06 -18.34
C VAL A 575 13.24 20.48 -17.68
N TYR A 576 14.29 19.66 -17.81
CA TYR A 576 15.60 19.97 -17.24
C TYR A 576 16.17 21.29 -17.74
N ASP A 577 16.05 21.59 -19.04
CA ASP A 577 16.50 22.89 -19.57
C ASP A 577 15.77 24.07 -18.95
N ARG A 578 14.45 23.92 -18.76
CA ARG A 578 13.62 24.94 -18.11
C ARG A 578 13.99 25.13 -16.65
N LEU A 579 14.36 24.06 -15.96
CA LEU A 579 14.86 24.13 -14.59
C LEU A 579 16.25 24.79 -14.51
N GLU A 580 17.15 24.52 -15.46
CA GLU A 580 18.44 25.23 -15.55
C GLU A 580 18.23 26.74 -15.77
N ASP A 581 17.32 27.15 -16.66
CA ASP A 581 16.95 28.56 -16.86
C ASP A 581 16.33 29.17 -15.58
N PHE A 582 15.42 28.45 -14.93
CA PHE A 582 14.79 28.91 -13.69
C PHE A 582 15.82 29.08 -12.55
N MET A 583 16.77 28.16 -12.43
CA MET A 583 17.86 28.27 -11.46
C MET A 583 18.72 29.52 -11.72
N GLY A 584 18.94 29.89 -12.98
CA GLY A 584 19.59 31.16 -13.35
C GLY A 584 18.81 32.39 -12.87
N VAL A 585 17.51 32.45 -13.17
CA VAL A 585 16.62 33.54 -12.73
C VAL A 585 16.58 33.66 -11.20
N ALA A 586 16.53 32.53 -10.50
CA ALA A 586 16.51 32.49 -9.05
C ALA A 586 17.80 33.03 -8.42
N ASN A 587 18.97 32.63 -8.95
CA ASN A 587 20.25 33.11 -8.45
C ASN A 587 20.41 34.63 -8.64
N GLU A 588 20.03 35.17 -9.81
CA GLU A 588 20.08 36.61 -10.07
C GLU A 588 19.19 37.40 -9.11
N TYR A 589 17.95 36.94 -8.91
CA TYR A 589 17.02 37.59 -8.00
C TYR A 589 17.54 37.59 -6.55
N LEU A 590 18.02 36.44 -6.06
CA LEU A 590 18.50 36.31 -4.68
C LEU A 590 19.79 37.12 -4.43
N LEU A 591 20.62 37.33 -5.45
CA LEU A 591 21.78 38.22 -5.35
C LEU A 591 21.34 39.68 -5.19
N ASN A 592 20.35 40.13 -5.96
CA ASN A 592 19.83 41.51 -5.87
C ASN A 592 19.20 41.78 -4.50
N VAL A 593 18.38 40.86 -3.99
CA VAL A 593 17.78 40.98 -2.64
C VAL A 593 18.84 41.05 -1.53
N LYS A 594 19.96 40.33 -1.67
CA LYS A 594 21.07 40.43 -0.71
C LYS A 594 21.77 41.77 -0.75
N ASN A 595 21.95 42.34 -1.95
CA ASN A 595 22.58 43.65 -2.13
C ASN A 595 21.70 44.79 -1.63
N ASP A 596 20.37 44.68 -1.74
CA ASP A 596 19.43 45.69 -1.23
C ASP A 596 19.29 45.68 0.31
N ASN A 597 19.70 44.59 0.96
CA ASN A 597 19.69 44.44 2.43
C ASN A 597 21.06 44.72 3.09
N GLN A 598 22.10 45.04 2.31
CA GLN A 598 23.40 45.50 2.77
C GLN A 598 23.49 47.04 2.65
#